data_AF-A0A2E3L5R4-F1
#
_entry.id   AF-A0A2E3L5R4-F1
#
_cell.length_a   1.000
_cell.length_b   1.000
_cell.length_c   1.000
_cell.angle_alpha   90.00
_cell.angle_beta   90.00
_cell.angle_gamma   90.00
#
_symmetry.space_group_name_H-M   'P 1'
#
loop_
_entity.id
_entity.type
_entity.pdbx_description
1 polymer ?
#
loop_
_entity_poly.entity_id
_entity_poly.type
_entity_poly.pdbx_seq_one_letter_code
_entity_poly.pdbx_strand_id
1 'polypeptide(L)'
;MMFPMPMPPMPPEIMDAAAANPEGFADCLATGMEAFQGAMGEGGDMGAAFEAMGDVMGPIMQDMGVSPEAFEAAGDAVGAAIGGGMHMAPADCGGAEMGAICQDAVEMMMPPGTEVPAPVMDAMGDMGQGLADAGCMPHDVAGEMMPPPGDPGFPFPCDAGGECIVPPGDPAACPADVCAPPPMDGACADMGGAMMPPEGGYDHAPMPADAVMPPPMDMGEGYIDPAMDMDGDGAPPPPPGDMAAPPPGDMADGGMGALGDALGGPADAGPAAPMPDAADAAIGAAMDGAMDQGGAPAPADPAGAEADPNEGMPAEDDGPEVDPSAGMG
;
A
#
# COMPACT_ATOMS: atom_id res chain seq x y z
N MET A 1 8.49 8.00 -13.50
CA MET A 1 7.61 8.07 -12.31
C MET A 1 8.16 9.08 -11.31
N MET A 2 7.40 9.38 -10.26
CA MET A 2 7.78 10.19 -9.10
C MET A 2 7.02 9.64 -7.86
N PHE A 3 7.46 9.97 -6.64
CA PHE A 3 6.72 9.74 -5.40
C PHE A 3 6.17 11.06 -4.86
N PRO A 4 5.03 11.06 -4.14
CA PRO A 4 4.53 12.28 -3.52
C PRO A 4 5.41 12.77 -2.37
N MET A 5 5.34 14.08 -2.07
CA MET A 5 6.04 14.70 -0.95
C MET A 5 5.14 15.71 -0.19
N PRO A 6 5.28 15.80 1.15
CA PRO A 6 6.10 14.93 1.98
C PRO A 6 5.53 13.50 2.06
N MET A 7 6.40 12.50 2.18
CA MET A 7 5.96 11.13 2.44
C MET A 7 5.36 11.05 3.86
N PRO A 8 4.23 10.34 4.05
CA PRO A 8 3.77 9.99 5.37
C PRO A 8 4.85 9.16 6.09
N PRO A 9 5.21 9.46 7.34
CA PRO A 9 6.23 8.68 8.02
C PRO A 9 5.63 7.37 8.54
N MET A 10 6.50 6.36 8.63
CA MET A 10 6.12 5.06 9.19
C MET A 10 5.80 5.18 10.69
N PRO A 11 4.67 4.61 11.19
CA PRO A 11 4.38 4.59 12.61
C PRO A 11 5.45 3.84 13.43
N PRO A 12 5.86 4.35 14.61
CA PRO A 12 6.89 3.72 15.43
C PRO A 12 6.58 2.27 15.81
N GLU A 13 5.32 1.95 16.11
CA GLU A 13 4.91 0.58 16.48
C GLU A 13 5.16 -0.42 15.34
N ILE A 14 4.99 0.01 14.08
CA ILE A 14 5.29 -0.81 12.90
C ILE A 14 6.79 -1.00 12.74
N MET A 15 7.57 0.07 12.87
CA MET A 15 9.04 -0.02 12.81
C MET A 15 9.59 -0.95 13.90
N ASP A 16 9.07 -0.84 15.12
CA ASP A 16 9.45 -1.69 16.25
C ASP A 16 9.06 -3.16 15.99
N ALA A 17 7.85 -3.42 15.49
CA ALA A 17 7.40 -4.78 15.16
C ALA A 17 8.24 -5.42 14.05
N ALA A 18 8.50 -4.68 12.96
CA ALA A 18 9.34 -5.11 11.85
C ALA A 18 10.79 -5.36 12.31
N ALA A 19 11.33 -4.52 13.19
CA ALA A 19 12.68 -4.70 13.72
C ALA A 19 12.79 -5.88 14.71
N ALA A 20 11.76 -6.11 15.54
CA ALA A 20 11.75 -7.15 16.56
C ALA A 20 11.60 -8.56 15.97
N ASN A 21 10.78 -8.71 14.92
CA ASN A 21 10.60 -9.98 14.23
C ASN A 21 10.38 -9.78 12.71
N PRO A 22 11.46 -9.51 11.95
CA PRO A 22 11.36 -9.23 10.51
C PRO A 22 10.70 -10.35 9.71
N GLU A 23 11.02 -11.62 10.02
CA GLU A 23 10.44 -12.76 9.29
C GLU A 23 8.96 -12.92 9.60
N GLY A 24 8.55 -12.78 10.87
CA GLY A 24 7.11 -12.81 11.19
C GLY A 24 6.34 -11.62 10.61
N PHE A 25 6.97 -10.45 10.48
CA PHE A 25 6.36 -9.30 9.80
C PHE A 25 6.21 -9.57 8.30
N ALA A 26 7.24 -10.13 7.66
CA ALA A 26 7.19 -10.54 6.26
C ALA A 26 6.12 -11.62 6.01
N ASP A 27 6.03 -12.63 6.89
CA ASP A 27 5.00 -13.67 6.83
C ASP A 27 3.59 -13.07 6.99
N CYS A 28 3.43 -12.05 7.84
CA CYS A 28 2.18 -11.32 7.99
C CYS A 28 1.77 -10.61 6.68
N LEU A 29 2.71 -9.91 6.03
CA LEU A 29 2.48 -9.27 4.72
C LEU A 29 2.10 -10.31 3.65
N ALA A 30 2.82 -11.43 3.59
CA ALA A 30 2.54 -12.51 2.65
C ALA A 30 1.15 -13.11 2.88
N THR A 31 0.78 -13.37 4.14
CA THR A 31 -0.55 -13.89 4.51
C THR A 31 -1.65 -12.89 4.14
N GLY A 32 -1.43 -11.60 4.35
CA GLY A 32 -2.35 -10.54 3.91
C GLY A 32 -2.53 -10.53 2.38
N MET A 33 -1.43 -10.67 1.63
CA MET A 33 -1.47 -10.74 0.17
C MET A 33 -2.21 -11.99 -0.35
N GLU A 34 -2.07 -13.14 0.33
CA GLU A 34 -2.85 -14.33 0.02
C GLU A 34 -4.35 -14.10 0.25
N ALA A 35 -4.74 -13.40 1.33
CA ALA A 35 -6.13 -13.05 1.60
C ALA A 35 -6.69 -12.09 0.54
N PHE A 36 -5.92 -11.08 0.15
CA PHE A 36 -6.25 -10.17 -0.96
C PHE A 36 -6.51 -10.95 -2.25
N GLN A 37 -5.60 -11.84 -2.64
CA GLN A 37 -5.73 -12.65 -3.85
C GLN A 37 -6.93 -13.59 -3.79
N GLY A 38 -7.20 -14.17 -2.62
CA GLY A 38 -8.38 -14.98 -2.38
C GLY A 38 -9.66 -14.20 -2.67
N ALA A 39 -9.80 -13.01 -2.09
CA ALA A 39 -10.96 -12.14 -2.30
C ALA A 39 -11.13 -11.71 -3.76
N MET A 40 -10.03 -11.33 -4.43
CA MET A 40 -10.04 -11.00 -5.87
C MET A 40 -10.46 -12.21 -6.73
N GLY A 41 -9.97 -13.41 -6.40
CA GLY A 41 -10.31 -14.65 -7.11
C GLY A 41 -11.77 -15.09 -6.95
N GLU A 42 -12.41 -14.72 -5.83
CA GLU A 42 -13.83 -14.96 -5.58
C GLU A 42 -14.75 -13.94 -6.27
N GLY A 43 -14.17 -12.92 -6.93
CA GLY A 43 -14.90 -11.88 -7.63
C GLY A 43 -15.29 -10.70 -6.74
N GLY A 44 -14.62 -10.52 -5.60
CA GLY A 44 -14.66 -9.27 -4.84
C GLY A 44 -14.11 -8.10 -5.67
N ASP A 45 -14.51 -6.88 -5.30
CA ASP A 45 -13.82 -5.69 -5.78
C ASP A 45 -12.53 -5.44 -4.99
N MET A 46 -11.72 -4.50 -5.45
CA MET A 46 -10.40 -4.24 -4.87
C MET A 46 -10.50 -3.70 -3.43
N GLY A 47 -11.53 -2.90 -3.12
CA GLY A 47 -11.80 -2.45 -1.76
C GLY A 47 -12.08 -3.61 -0.80
N ALA A 48 -12.94 -4.57 -1.20
CA ALA A 48 -13.18 -5.78 -0.43
C ALA A 48 -11.92 -6.66 -0.27
N ALA A 49 -11.03 -6.66 -1.26
CA ALA A 49 -9.77 -7.39 -1.18
C ALA A 49 -8.77 -6.75 -0.19
N PHE A 50 -8.68 -5.42 -0.15
CA PHE A 50 -7.90 -4.73 0.88
C PHE A 50 -8.50 -4.87 2.29
N GLU A 51 -9.83 -4.89 2.40
CA GLU A 51 -10.50 -5.22 3.67
C GLU A 51 -10.14 -6.63 4.13
N ALA A 52 -10.19 -7.63 3.25
CA ALA A 52 -9.79 -9.01 3.57
C ALA A 52 -8.32 -9.13 3.99
N MET A 53 -7.43 -8.38 3.34
CA MET A 53 -6.02 -8.28 3.73
C MET A 53 -5.88 -7.71 5.15
N GLY A 54 -6.58 -6.61 5.44
CA GLY A 54 -6.60 -5.97 6.76
C GLY A 54 -7.16 -6.86 7.86
N ASP A 55 -8.26 -7.57 7.59
CA ASP A 55 -8.92 -8.48 8.55
C ASP A 55 -8.01 -9.63 9.01
N VAL A 56 -7.12 -10.09 8.13
CA VAL A 56 -6.15 -11.15 8.43
C VAL A 56 -4.91 -10.58 9.10
N MET A 57 -4.37 -9.46 8.61
CA MET A 57 -3.14 -8.87 9.13
C MET A 57 -3.34 -8.22 10.50
N GLY A 58 -4.48 -7.57 10.74
CA GLY A 58 -4.74 -6.82 11.97
C GLY A 58 -4.54 -7.65 13.25
N PRO A 59 -5.15 -8.83 13.39
CA PRO A 59 -4.91 -9.72 14.53
C PRO A 59 -3.45 -10.16 14.68
N ILE A 60 -2.76 -10.44 13.57
CA ILE A 60 -1.34 -10.85 13.59
C ILE A 60 -0.46 -9.70 14.07
N MET A 61 -0.70 -8.48 13.57
CA MET A 61 0.02 -7.27 13.98
C MET A 61 -0.23 -6.93 15.45
N GLN A 62 -1.45 -7.15 15.96
CA GLN A 62 -1.75 -7.03 17.39
C GLN A 62 -0.94 -7.98 18.25
N ASP A 63 -0.78 -9.24 17.82
CA ASP A 63 0.08 -10.21 18.52
C ASP A 63 1.57 -9.81 18.48
N MET A 64 1.98 -9.03 17.48
CA MET A 64 3.32 -8.43 17.38
C MET A 64 3.48 -7.14 18.21
N GLY A 65 2.41 -6.68 18.86
CA GLY A 65 2.42 -5.50 19.73
C GLY A 65 2.03 -4.19 19.06
N VAL A 66 1.52 -4.22 17.82
CA VAL A 66 0.99 -3.06 17.11
C VAL A 66 -0.47 -2.85 17.53
N SER A 67 -0.82 -1.65 17.98
CA SER A 67 -2.21 -1.33 18.29
C SER A 67 -3.09 -1.34 17.02
N PRO A 68 -4.40 -1.66 17.13
CA PRO A 68 -5.31 -1.55 15.99
C PRO A 68 -5.26 -0.16 15.34
N GLU A 69 -5.18 0.89 16.17
CA GLU A 69 -5.10 2.28 15.70
C GLU A 69 -3.79 2.55 14.96
N ALA A 70 -2.65 2.01 15.42
CA ALA A 70 -1.38 2.15 14.70
C ALA A 70 -1.34 1.31 13.41
N PHE A 71 -2.04 0.16 13.38
CA PHE A 71 -2.17 -0.65 12.16
C PHE A 71 -3.01 0.08 11.10
N GLU A 72 -4.14 0.68 11.48
CA GLU A 72 -4.97 1.50 10.59
C GLU A 72 -4.18 2.71 10.08
N ALA A 73 -3.54 3.47 10.97
CA ALA A 73 -2.71 4.61 10.58
C ALA A 73 -1.53 4.21 9.68
N ALA A 74 -0.97 3.02 9.88
CA ALA A 74 0.07 2.48 9.00
C ALA A 74 -0.48 2.10 7.63
N GLY A 75 -1.65 1.47 7.58
CA GLY A 75 -2.36 1.15 6.34
C GLY A 75 -2.62 2.39 5.51
N ASP A 76 -3.13 3.46 6.14
CA ASP A 76 -3.38 4.74 5.48
C ASP A 76 -2.08 5.40 5.00
N ALA A 77 -1.04 5.43 5.84
CA ALA A 77 0.24 6.03 5.51
C ALA A 77 0.97 5.29 4.36
N VAL A 78 1.02 3.95 4.44
CA VAL A 78 1.60 3.08 3.41
C VAL A 78 0.76 3.14 2.14
N GLY A 79 -0.57 3.20 2.28
CA GLY A 79 -1.53 3.36 1.19
C GLY A 79 -1.29 4.64 0.39
N ALA A 80 -1.20 5.79 1.07
CA ALA A 80 -0.90 7.06 0.44
C ALA A 80 0.48 7.10 -0.22
N ALA A 81 1.48 6.46 0.38
CA ALA A 81 2.84 6.36 -0.15
C ALA A 81 2.94 5.48 -1.41
N ILE A 82 2.51 4.23 -1.31
CA ILE A 82 2.52 3.25 -2.42
C ILE A 82 1.54 3.71 -3.50
N GLY A 83 0.30 4.04 -3.13
CA GLY A 83 -0.73 4.50 -4.05
C GLY A 83 -0.31 5.77 -4.80
N GLY A 84 0.35 6.71 -4.12
CA GLY A 84 0.94 7.88 -4.77
C GLY A 84 2.02 7.51 -5.79
N GLY A 85 2.94 6.60 -5.44
CA GLY A 85 3.94 6.08 -6.39
C GLY A 85 3.30 5.39 -7.60
N MET A 86 2.28 4.57 -7.37
CA MET A 86 1.52 3.87 -8.40
C MET A 86 0.74 4.84 -9.30
N HIS A 87 0.15 5.90 -8.75
CA HIS A 87 -0.53 6.96 -9.51
C HIS A 87 0.42 7.63 -10.51
N MET A 88 1.67 7.83 -10.11
CA MET A 88 2.70 8.45 -10.95
C MET A 88 3.48 7.46 -11.82
N ALA A 89 3.19 6.17 -11.69
CA ALA A 89 3.84 5.10 -12.43
C ALA A 89 3.34 5.04 -13.89
N PRO A 90 4.17 4.53 -14.82
CA PRO A 90 3.70 4.10 -16.12
C PRO A 90 2.49 3.17 -16.02
N ALA A 91 1.50 3.34 -16.88
CA ALA A 91 0.29 2.53 -16.89
C ALA A 91 0.54 1.04 -17.21
N ASP A 92 1.71 0.73 -17.79
CA ASP A 92 2.15 -0.60 -18.18
C ASP A 92 3.15 -1.24 -17.21
N CYS A 93 3.27 -0.74 -15.97
CA CYS A 93 4.03 -1.39 -14.91
C CYS A 93 3.53 -2.83 -14.69
N GLY A 94 4.45 -3.79 -14.74
CA GLY A 94 4.20 -5.16 -14.34
C GLY A 94 4.44 -5.37 -12.85
N GLY A 95 4.32 -6.62 -12.40
CA GLY A 95 4.48 -6.97 -10.98
C GLY A 95 5.83 -6.59 -10.39
N ALA A 96 6.91 -6.75 -11.17
CA ALA A 96 8.25 -6.37 -10.73
C ALA A 96 8.39 -4.84 -10.53
N GLU A 97 7.86 -4.04 -11.46
CA GLU A 97 7.86 -2.58 -11.33
C GLU A 97 6.97 -2.12 -10.17
N MET A 98 5.80 -2.75 -9.99
CA MET A 98 4.92 -2.48 -8.84
C MET A 98 5.61 -2.84 -7.52
N GLY A 99 6.36 -3.93 -7.46
CA GLY A 99 7.10 -4.33 -6.27
C GLY A 99 8.21 -3.34 -5.93
N ALA A 100 8.94 -2.88 -6.95
CA ALA A 100 9.94 -1.83 -6.79
C ALA A 100 9.35 -0.51 -6.26
N ILE A 101 8.14 -0.14 -6.70
CA ILE A 101 7.42 1.03 -6.17
C ILE A 101 7.09 0.82 -4.69
N CYS A 102 6.61 -0.37 -4.31
CA CYS A 102 6.29 -0.67 -2.91
C CYS A 102 7.52 -0.57 -2.01
N GLN A 103 8.64 -1.12 -2.47
CA GLN A 103 9.93 -1.07 -1.77
C GLN A 103 10.41 0.37 -1.57
N ASP A 104 10.49 1.17 -2.63
CA ASP A 104 10.98 2.54 -2.55
C ASP A 104 10.03 3.45 -1.75
N ALA A 105 8.72 3.24 -1.86
CA ALA A 105 7.73 3.96 -1.06
C ALA A 105 7.99 3.75 0.43
N VAL A 106 8.08 2.50 0.87
CA VAL A 106 8.28 2.14 2.29
C VAL A 106 9.63 2.65 2.78
N GLU A 107 10.70 2.54 1.98
CA GLU A 107 12.01 3.11 2.32
C GLU A 107 11.94 4.63 2.50
N MET A 108 11.25 5.35 1.62
CA MET A 108 11.09 6.80 1.72
C MET A 108 10.23 7.25 2.91
N MET A 109 9.39 6.36 3.48
CA MET A 109 8.65 6.62 4.73
C MET A 109 9.53 6.46 5.98
N MET A 110 10.69 5.83 5.87
CA MET A 110 11.58 5.59 7.01
C MET A 110 12.33 6.86 7.43
N PRO A 111 12.63 7.01 8.73
CA PRO A 111 13.51 8.08 9.18
C PRO A 111 14.90 7.95 8.53
N PRO A 112 15.57 9.08 8.19
CA PRO A 112 16.89 9.04 7.55
C PRO A 112 17.89 8.17 8.30
N GLY A 113 18.52 7.23 7.58
CA GLY A 113 19.50 6.29 8.15
C GLY A 113 18.90 5.06 8.83
N THR A 114 17.59 4.86 8.73
CA THR A 114 16.91 3.63 9.17
C THR A 114 16.68 2.74 7.97
N GLU A 115 17.26 1.54 7.98
CA GLU A 115 17.02 0.54 6.94
C GLU A 115 15.78 -0.28 7.27
N VAL A 116 14.99 -0.60 6.25
CA VAL A 116 13.93 -1.61 6.35
C VAL A 116 14.59 -3.00 6.33
N PRO A 117 14.23 -3.93 7.22
CA PRO A 117 14.80 -5.27 7.21
C PRO A 117 14.60 -6.00 5.87
N ALA A 118 15.63 -6.71 5.41
CA ALA A 118 15.59 -7.39 4.11
C ALA A 118 14.37 -8.33 3.89
N PRO A 119 13.95 -9.17 4.87
CA PRO A 119 12.74 -9.99 4.69
C PRO A 119 11.47 -9.17 4.44
N VAL A 120 11.37 -7.99 5.05
CA VAL A 120 10.22 -7.08 4.86
C VAL A 120 10.29 -6.43 3.48
N MET A 121 11.48 -6.03 3.03
CA MET A 121 11.68 -5.51 1.67
C MET A 121 11.38 -6.56 0.59
N ASP A 122 11.80 -7.80 0.80
CA ASP A 122 11.48 -8.91 -0.09
C ASP A 122 9.96 -9.11 -0.18
N ALA A 123 9.27 -9.11 0.96
CA ALA A 123 7.80 -9.20 1.00
C ALA A 123 7.10 -8.02 0.29
N MET A 124 7.64 -6.79 0.39
CA MET A 124 7.12 -5.64 -0.37
C MET A 124 7.34 -5.78 -1.88
N GLY A 125 8.47 -6.38 -2.29
CA GLY A 125 8.71 -6.74 -3.69
C GLY A 125 7.70 -7.77 -4.19
N ASP A 126 7.45 -8.81 -3.39
CA ASP A 126 6.49 -9.87 -3.68
C ASP A 126 5.05 -9.36 -3.70
N MET A 127 4.70 -8.35 -2.88
CA MET A 127 3.38 -7.70 -2.89
C MET A 127 3.05 -7.14 -4.28
N GLY A 128 3.99 -6.48 -4.94
CA GLY A 128 3.78 -5.97 -6.30
C GLY A 128 3.52 -7.08 -7.33
N GLN A 129 4.24 -8.20 -7.23
CA GLN A 129 3.96 -9.37 -8.06
C GLN A 129 2.59 -9.97 -7.73
N GLY A 130 2.23 -10.01 -6.45
CA GLY A 130 0.94 -10.50 -6.00
C GLY A 130 -0.24 -9.69 -6.53
N LEU A 131 -0.11 -8.36 -6.57
CA LEU A 131 -1.10 -7.44 -7.17
C LEU A 131 -1.23 -7.69 -8.69
N ALA A 132 -0.12 -7.86 -9.40
CA ALA A 132 -0.16 -8.19 -10.83
C ALA A 132 -0.84 -9.54 -11.10
N ASP A 133 -0.55 -10.55 -10.28
CA ASP A 133 -1.15 -11.89 -10.40
C ASP A 133 -2.65 -11.88 -10.09
N ALA A 134 -3.10 -10.96 -9.23
CA ALA A 134 -4.52 -10.67 -9.00
C ALA A 134 -5.18 -9.89 -10.16
N GLY A 135 -4.41 -9.47 -11.16
CA GLY A 135 -4.91 -8.72 -12.32
C GLY A 135 -5.10 -7.22 -12.06
N CYS A 136 -4.52 -6.68 -10.97
CA CYS A 136 -4.60 -5.27 -10.64
C CYS A 136 -3.68 -4.45 -11.56
N MET A 137 -4.18 -3.31 -12.03
CA MET A 137 -3.37 -2.32 -12.74
C MET A 137 -2.85 -1.26 -11.75
N PRO A 138 -1.67 -0.65 -11.97
CA PRO A 138 -1.08 0.30 -11.02
C PRO A 138 -2.02 1.47 -10.69
N HIS A 139 -2.73 2.01 -11.68
CA HIS A 139 -3.63 3.15 -11.44
C HIS A 139 -4.93 2.75 -10.73
N ASP A 140 -5.35 1.49 -10.85
CA ASP A 140 -6.49 0.95 -10.10
C ASP A 140 -6.09 0.76 -8.63
N VAL A 141 -4.90 0.19 -8.39
CA VAL A 141 -4.30 0.07 -7.06
C VAL A 141 -4.16 1.44 -6.40
N ALA A 142 -3.67 2.43 -7.15
CA ALA A 142 -3.56 3.80 -6.67
C ALA A 142 -4.92 4.40 -6.27
N GLY A 143 -5.96 4.13 -7.07
CA GLY A 143 -7.31 4.62 -6.80
C GLY A 143 -7.93 4.08 -5.51
N GLU A 144 -7.49 2.91 -5.05
CA GLU A 144 -8.00 2.26 -3.82
C GLU A 144 -7.08 2.46 -2.61
N MET A 145 -5.76 2.52 -2.80
CA MET A 145 -4.81 2.68 -1.68
C MET A 145 -4.66 4.13 -1.21
N MET A 146 -4.92 5.10 -2.08
CA MET A 146 -4.89 6.51 -1.67
C MET A 146 -6.19 6.90 -0.98
N PRO A 147 -6.15 7.83 0.00
CA PRO A 147 -7.34 8.50 0.45
C PRO A 147 -8.10 9.14 -0.73
N PRO A 148 -9.42 9.38 -0.63
CA PRO A 148 -10.15 10.06 -1.69
C PRO A 148 -9.61 11.48 -1.94
N PRO A 149 -9.66 11.99 -3.19
CA PRO A 149 -9.28 13.37 -3.48
C PRO A 149 -10.01 14.38 -2.58
N GLY A 150 -9.25 15.30 -2.02
CA GLY A 150 -9.73 16.32 -1.08
C GLY A 150 -9.80 15.88 0.39
N ASP A 151 -9.72 14.57 0.67
CA ASP A 151 -9.68 14.07 2.05
C ASP A 151 -8.28 14.26 2.69
N PRO A 152 -8.19 14.30 4.02
CA PRO A 152 -6.92 14.38 4.72
C PRO A 152 -5.99 13.23 4.32
N GLY A 153 -4.73 13.56 4.04
CA GLY A 153 -3.71 12.58 3.64
C GLY A 153 -3.68 12.27 2.15
N PHE A 154 -4.59 12.80 1.32
CA PHE A 154 -4.47 12.66 -0.13
C PHE A 154 -3.20 13.37 -0.64
N PRO A 155 -2.32 12.70 -1.39
CA PRO A 155 -0.95 13.18 -1.62
C PRO A 155 -0.81 14.21 -2.76
N PHE A 156 -1.88 14.55 -3.48
CA PHE A 156 -1.81 15.40 -4.67
C PHE A 156 -2.70 16.64 -4.56
N PRO A 157 -2.35 17.72 -5.29
CA PRO A 157 -3.18 18.91 -5.32
C PRO A 157 -4.56 18.63 -5.89
N CYS A 158 -5.57 19.27 -5.31
CA CYS A 158 -6.95 19.21 -5.73
C CYS A 158 -7.45 20.58 -6.19
N ASP A 159 -8.41 20.59 -7.11
CA ASP A 159 -9.08 21.82 -7.55
C ASP A 159 -10.11 22.32 -6.53
N ALA A 160 -10.79 23.42 -6.85
CA ALA A 160 -11.84 23.98 -6.00
C ALA A 160 -13.07 23.05 -5.83
N GLY A 161 -13.21 22.03 -6.68
CA GLY A 161 -14.21 20.98 -6.59
C GLY A 161 -13.79 19.81 -5.69
N GLY A 162 -12.53 19.77 -5.27
CA GLY A 162 -11.96 18.67 -4.50
C GLY A 162 -11.38 17.54 -5.37
N GLU A 163 -11.31 17.72 -6.69
CA GLU A 163 -10.83 16.69 -7.60
C GLU A 163 -9.31 16.77 -7.80
N CYS A 164 -8.63 15.63 -7.89
CA CYS A 164 -7.20 15.58 -8.16
C CYS A 164 -6.88 16.19 -9.53
N ILE A 165 -5.95 17.15 -9.57
CA ILE A 165 -5.55 17.80 -10.83
C ILE A 165 -4.39 17.10 -11.52
N VAL A 166 -3.78 16.10 -10.89
CA VAL A 166 -2.65 15.32 -11.43
C VAL A 166 -3.21 14.07 -12.09
N PRO A 167 -3.16 13.94 -13.43
CA PRO A 167 -3.62 12.73 -14.10
C PRO A 167 -2.73 11.52 -13.76
N PRO A 168 -3.31 10.32 -13.62
CA PRO A 168 -2.53 9.09 -13.49
C PRO A 168 -1.53 8.93 -14.65
N GLY A 169 -0.29 8.56 -14.32
CA GLY A 169 0.80 8.36 -15.27
C GLY A 169 1.40 9.64 -15.87
N ASP A 170 1.04 10.84 -15.39
CA ASP A 170 1.57 12.11 -15.87
C ASP A 170 2.36 12.89 -14.79
N PRO A 171 3.62 12.49 -14.50
CA PRO A 171 4.49 13.21 -13.57
C PRO A 171 4.91 14.61 -13.99
N ALA A 172 4.71 15.02 -15.24
CA ALA A 172 4.95 16.40 -15.64
C ALA A 172 3.81 17.35 -15.21
N ALA A 173 2.60 16.81 -15.00
CA ALA A 173 1.45 17.58 -14.50
C ALA A 173 1.51 17.83 -12.98
N CYS A 174 2.28 17.04 -12.26
CA CYS A 174 2.49 17.19 -10.82
C CYS A 174 3.40 18.40 -10.56
N PRO A 175 3.07 19.36 -9.69
CA PRO A 175 3.99 20.44 -9.34
C PRO A 175 5.33 19.91 -8.77
N ALA A 176 6.42 20.63 -9.02
CA ALA A 176 7.78 20.18 -8.68
C ALA A 176 8.02 20.03 -7.17
N ASP A 177 7.25 20.73 -6.33
CA ASP A 177 7.36 20.77 -4.88
C ASP A 177 6.50 19.74 -4.15
N VAL A 178 5.62 19.04 -4.87
CA VAL A 178 4.73 18.02 -4.29
C VAL A 178 5.18 16.59 -4.62
N CYS A 179 6.28 16.43 -5.37
CA CYS A 179 6.79 15.11 -5.73
C CYS A 179 8.32 15.08 -5.78
N ALA A 180 8.88 13.89 -5.59
CA ALA A 180 10.31 13.62 -5.64
C ALA A 180 10.61 12.42 -6.54
N PRO A 181 11.81 12.36 -7.15
CA PRO A 181 12.24 11.16 -7.85
C PRO A 181 12.39 9.98 -6.88
N PRO A 182 12.34 8.73 -7.38
CA PRO A 182 12.74 7.56 -6.60
C PRO A 182 14.17 7.70 -6.04
N PRO A 183 14.49 6.99 -4.95
CA PRO A 183 15.85 6.88 -4.46
C PRO A 183 16.80 6.42 -5.56
N MET A 184 17.99 7.03 -5.66
CA MET A 184 18.95 6.76 -6.73
C MET A 184 19.60 5.38 -6.64
N ASP A 185 19.55 4.79 -5.46
CA ASP A 185 20.02 3.45 -5.08
C ASP A 185 18.85 2.54 -4.66
N GLY A 186 17.61 2.94 -4.92
CA GLY A 186 16.40 2.18 -4.64
C GLY A 186 16.07 1.14 -5.72
N ALA A 187 15.04 0.34 -5.45
CA ALA A 187 14.56 -0.71 -6.32
C ALA A 187 14.06 -0.17 -7.67
N CYS A 188 13.42 1.00 -7.72
CA CYS A 188 13.01 1.61 -9.00
C CYS A 188 14.22 2.00 -9.84
N ALA A 189 15.32 2.43 -9.21
CA ALA A 189 16.56 2.74 -9.93
C ALA A 189 17.20 1.48 -10.52
N ASP A 190 17.17 0.36 -9.79
CA ASP A 190 17.67 -0.94 -10.25
C ASP A 190 16.87 -1.50 -11.44
N MET A 191 15.57 -1.22 -11.51
CA MET A 191 14.73 -1.54 -12.67
C MET A 191 15.08 -0.69 -13.91
N GLY A 192 15.67 0.49 -13.69
CA GLY A 192 16.19 1.38 -14.72
C GLY A 192 15.14 2.04 -15.62
N GLY A 193 15.62 2.88 -16.55
CA GLY A 193 14.90 3.38 -17.73
C GLY A 193 13.52 4.01 -17.51
N ALA A 194 12.48 3.19 -17.45
CA ALA A 194 11.08 3.62 -17.34
C ALA A 194 10.68 3.98 -15.90
N MET A 195 11.38 3.42 -14.91
CA MET A 195 11.13 3.64 -13.48
C MET A 195 11.90 4.83 -12.93
N MET A 196 12.85 5.38 -13.69
CA MET A 196 13.52 6.63 -13.33
C MET A 196 12.98 7.79 -14.17
N PRO A 197 12.92 9.01 -13.60
CA PRO A 197 12.61 10.18 -14.41
C PRO A 197 13.71 10.42 -15.47
N PRO A 198 13.39 11.12 -16.57
CA PRO A 198 14.37 11.47 -17.58
C PRO A 198 15.49 12.35 -17.00
N GLU A 199 16.69 12.27 -17.59
CA GLU A 199 17.80 13.14 -17.21
C GLU A 199 17.39 14.62 -17.28
N GLY A 200 17.50 15.33 -16.15
CA GLY A 200 17.07 16.73 -16.03
C GLY A 200 15.65 16.91 -15.45
N GLY A 201 14.94 15.83 -15.14
CA GLY A 201 13.60 15.87 -14.54
C GLY A 201 12.47 16.16 -15.54
N TYR A 202 11.27 16.42 -15.02
CA TYR A 202 10.12 16.85 -15.82
C TYR A 202 10.04 18.39 -15.85
N ASP A 203 9.48 18.93 -16.93
CA ASP A 203 9.10 20.34 -16.99
C ASP A 203 7.75 20.49 -16.32
N HIS A 204 7.77 20.82 -15.03
CA HIS A 204 6.57 20.87 -14.20
C HIS A 204 5.74 22.11 -14.50
N ALA A 205 4.45 21.92 -14.77
CA ALA A 205 3.50 23.03 -14.88
C ALA A 205 3.36 23.74 -13.51
N PRO A 206 3.21 25.08 -13.50
CA PRO A 206 2.93 25.78 -12.25
C PRO A 206 1.57 25.34 -11.71
N MET A 207 1.46 25.21 -10.38
CA MET A 207 0.20 24.92 -9.72
C MET A 207 -0.86 25.99 -10.10
N PRO A 208 -2.08 25.57 -10.53
CA PRO A 208 -3.18 26.48 -10.75
C PRO A 208 -3.50 27.31 -9.49
N ALA A 209 -3.93 28.56 -9.66
CA ALA A 209 -4.12 29.49 -8.55
C ALA A 209 -5.24 29.08 -7.55
N ASP A 210 -6.15 28.24 -8.00
CA ASP A 210 -7.29 27.68 -7.27
C ASP A 210 -7.05 26.24 -6.78
N ALA A 211 -5.93 25.63 -7.16
CA ALA A 211 -5.55 24.32 -6.65
C ALA A 211 -4.94 24.45 -5.25
N VAL A 212 -5.24 23.50 -4.39
CA VAL A 212 -4.76 23.45 -3.01
C VAL A 212 -4.30 22.04 -2.67
N MET A 213 -3.30 21.94 -1.81
CA MET A 213 -2.99 20.66 -1.19
C MET A 213 -4.06 20.31 -0.17
N PRO A 214 -4.57 19.08 -0.16
CA PRO A 214 -5.37 18.55 0.94
C PRO A 214 -4.64 18.69 2.27
N PRO A 215 -5.37 18.73 3.40
CA PRO A 215 -4.72 18.76 4.70
C PRO A 215 -3.91 17.48 4.92
N PRO A 216 -2.82 17.55 5.72
CA PRO A 216 -2.06 16.36 6.07
C PRO A 216 -2.94 15.37 6.86
N MET A 217 -2.58 14.09 6.79
CA MET A 217 -3.21 13.03 7.57
C MET A 217 -3.04 13.29 9.07
N ASP A 218 -4.08 13.03 9.88
CA ASP A 218 -3.99 13.11 11.33
C ASP A 218 -3.40 11.82 11.89
N MET A 219 -2.14 11.88 12.33
CA MET A 219 -1.38 10.72 12.82
C MET A 219 -1.43 10.57 14.36
N GLY A 220 -2.30 11.34 15.05
CA GLY A 220 -2.52 11.24 16.50
C GLY A 220 -1.51 11.97 17.42
N GLU A 221 -1.87 12.12 18.70
CA GLU A 221 -1.06 12.78 19.74
C GLU A 221 0.18 11.93 20.11
N GLY A 222 1.26 12.08 19.36
CA GLY A 222 2.53 11.38 19.56
C GLY A 222 3.49 11.54 18.38
N TYR A 223 2.99 12.06 17.27
CA TYR A 223 3.71 12.36 16.05
C TYR A 223 4.71 13.51 16.23
N ILE A 224 5.99 13.24 15.98
CA ILE A 224 6.98 14.29 15.75
C ILE A 224 6.85 14.70 14.28
N ASP A 225 6.36 15.91 14.04
CA ASP A 225 6.34 16.52 12.72
C ASP A 225 7.79 16.68 12.21
N PRO A 226 8.22 15.94 11.16
CA PRO A 226 9.56 16.07 10.62
C PRO A 226 9.81 17.46 10.00
N ALA A 227 8.76 18.21 9.66
CA ALA A 227 8.87 19.57 9.14
C ALA A 227 9.20 20.60 10.23
N MET A 228 9.04 20.27 11.53
CA MET A 228 9.37 21.16 12.64
C MET A 228 10.87 21.25 12.97
N ASP A 229 11.75 20.48 12.31
CA ASP A 229 13.21 20.52 12.57
C ASP A 229 14.06 21.16 11.45
N MET A 230 13.42 21.85 10.49
CA MET A 230 14.11 22.56 9.39
C MET A 230 14.21 24.09 9.57
N ASP A 231 13.69 24.66 10.66
CA ASP A 231 13.87 26.08 11.00
C ASP A 231 14.54 26.21 12.37
N GLY A 232 15.84 26.53 12.32
CA GLY A 232 16.77 26.25 13.41
C GLY A 232 16.55 26.97 14.73
N ASP A 233 16.92 26.28 15.81
CA ASP A 233 17.50 26.89 17.00
C ASP A 233 18.42 25.90 17.78
N GLY A 234 19.71 25.91 17.43
CA GLY A 234 20.72 26.19 18.45
C GLY A 234 21.29 25.07 19.34
N ALA A 235 21.43 23.82 18.90
CA ALA A 235 22.35 22.89 19.56
C ALA A 235 23.73 22.89 18.86
N PRO A 236 24.82 23.39 19.49
CA PRO A 236 26.14 23.30 18.89
C PRO A 236 26.57 21.82 18.76
N PRO A 237 27.28 21.45 17.67
CA PRO A 237 27.74 20.08 17.49
C PRO A 237 28.63 19.65 18.66
N PRO A 238 28.55 18.37 19.10
CA PRO A 238 29.43 17.87 20.15
C PRO A 238 30.90 18.08 19.75
N PRO A 239 31.77 18.53 20.69
CA PRO A 239 33.17 18.78 20.37
C PRO A 239 33.87 17.50 19.90
N PRO A 240 34.82 17.59 18.94
CA PRO A 240 35.52 16.43 18.41
C PRO A 240 36.45 15.84 19.47
N GLY A 241 36.17 14.63 19.93
CA GLY A 241 36.96 13.93 20.94
C GLY A 241 36.95 12.41 20.77
N ASP A 242 38.13 11.89 20.39
CA ASP A 242 38.65 10.53 20.59
C ASP A 242 37.95 9.33 19.92
N MET A 243 38.07 9.26 18.59
CA MET A 243 38.21 7.95 17.94
C MET A 243 39.61 7.39 18.22
N ALA A 244 39.73 6.60 19.29
CA ALA A 244 40.85 5.69 19.45
C ALA A 244 40.66 4.53 18.46
N ALA A 245 41.45 4.52 17.40
CA ALA A 245 41.52 3.42 16.45
C ALA A 245 41.94 2.11 17.16
N PRO A 246 41.25 0.98 16.93
CA PRO A 246 41.80 -0.32 17.29
C PRO A 246 43.00 -0.63 16.37
N PRO A 247 44.10 -1.20 16.91
CA PRO A 247 45.32 -1.44 16.15
C PRO A 247 45.18 -2.55 15.09
N PRO A 248 45.98 -2.51 14.01
CA PRO A 248 45.91 -3.48 12.91
C PRO A 248 46.67 -4.78 13.22
N GLY A 249 46.04 -5.91 12.92
CA GLY A 249 46.61 -7.28 12.95
C GLY A 249 45.52 -8.28 13.34
N ASP A 250 45.28 -9.42 12.69
CA ASP A 250 46.02 -10.17 11.67
C ASP A 250 44.99 -10.85 10.76
N MET A 251 45.14 -10.72 9.44
CA MET A 251 44.57 -11.68 8.49
C MET A 251 45.50 -12.89 8.45
N ALA A 252 45.04 -14.03 8.96
CA ALA A 252 45.66 -15.32 8.73
C ALA A 252 44.60 -16.41 8.56
N ASP A 253 44.57 -16.95 7.34
CA ASP A 253 44.20 -18.30 6.92
C ASP A 253 43.69 -19.28 7.99
N GLY A 254 42.53 -19.91 7.71
CA GLY A 254 42.25 -21.20 8.34
C GLY A 254 40.81 -21.72 8.25
N GLY A 255 40.48 -22.37 7.14
CA GLY A 255 39.91 -23.72 7.21
C GLY A 255 38.41 -23.90 7.46
N MET A 256 37.74 -24.45 6.44
CA MET A 256 36.56 -25.33 6.59
C MET A 256 36.77 -26.34 7.73
N GLY A 257 35.81 -26.47 8.66
CA GLY A 257 35.89 -27.55 9.66
C GLY A 257 34.97 -27.54 10.88
N ALA A 258 34.02 -26.61 11.03
CA ALA A 258 33.25 -26.47 12.28
C ALA A 258 31.72 -26.63 12.15
N LEU A 259 31.24 -27.49 11.24
CA LEU A 259 29.83 -27.87 11.14
C LEU A 259 29.61 -29.41 11.25
N GLY A 260 30.63 -30.17 11.67
CA GLY A 260 30.64 -31.63 11.59
C GLY A 260 30.36 -32.43 12.87
N ASP A 261 30.19 -31.80 14.04
CA ASP A 261 30.30 -32.52 15.34
C ASP A 261 29.16 -32.28 16.33
N ALA A 262 27.93 -32.03 15.85
CA ALA A 262 26.75 -31.87 16.71
C ALA A 262 25.62 -32.89 16.47
N LEU A 263 25.86 -33.98 15.71
CA LEU A 263 24.82 -34.97 15.40
C LEU A 263 25.24 -36.42 15.69
N GLY A 264 25.56 -36.71 16.95
CA GLY A 264 26.13 -37.98 17.41
C GLY A 264 25.36 -38.79 18.46
N GLY A 265 24.05 -38.58 18.68
CA GLY A 265 23.07 -39.47 19.38
C GLY A 265 23.42 -40.10 20.76
N PRO A 266 22.59 -41.02 21.32
CA PRO A 266 21.14 -41.22 21.18
C PRO A 266 20.40 -41.26 22.56
N ALA A 267 19.09 -40.95 22.59
CA ALA A 267 18.20 -41.46 23.64
C ALA A 267 16.72 -41.47 23.20
N ASP A 268 16.12 -42.63 23.39
CA ASP A 268 14.71 -42.99 23.35
C ASP A 268 13.79 -41.99 24.10
N ALA A 269 12.77 -41.47 23.42
CA ALA A 269 11.50 -41.03 24.01
C ALA A 269 10.40 -41.06 22.93
N GLY A 270 9.23 -41.61 23.28
CA GLY A 270 8.14 -41.99 22.37
C GLY A 270 7.43 -40.84 21.61
N PRO A 271 6.36 -41.17 20.86
CA PRO A 271 5.76 -40.25 19.89
C PRO A 271 5.09 -39.07 20.60
N ALA A 272 5.63 -37.87 20.36
CA ALA A 272 4.94 -36.63 20.64
C ALA A 272 3.72 -36.53 19.70
N ALA A 273 2.58 -36.18 20.28
CA ALA A 273 1.37 -35.88 19.51
C ALA A 273 1.62 -34.68 18.59
N PRO A 274 1.07 -34.68 17.36
CA PRO A 274 1.20 -33.55 16.46
C PRO A 274 0.51 -32.32 17.10
N MET A 275 1.23 -31.21 17.17
CA MET A 275 0.62 -29.91 17.45
C MET A 275 -0.30 -29.55 16.27
N PRO A 276 -1.52 -29.03 16.53
CA PRO A 276 -2.41 -28.62 15.47
C PRO A 276 -1.82 -27.42 14.72
N ASP A 277 -1.77 -27.54 13.40
CA ASP A 277 -1.33 -26.51 12.48
C ASP A 277 -2.33 -25.34 12.53
N ALA A 278 -1.85 -24.10 12.70
CA ALA A 278 -2.71 -22.93 12.78
C ALA A 278 -3.46 -22.69 11.46
N ALA A 279 -2.89 -23.14 10.34
CA ALA A 279 -3.55 -23.13 9.04
C ALA A 279 -4.79 -24.04 9.01
N ASP A 280 -4.74 -25.21 9.66
CA ASP A 280 -5.90 -26.12 9.78
C ASP A 280 -7.00 -25.54 10.68
N ALA A 281 -6.64 -24.70 11.67
CA ALA A 281 -7.61 -24.03 12.54
C ALA A 281 -8.37 -22.91 11.80
N ALA A 282 -7.70 -22.14 10.95
CA ALA A 282 -8.34 -21.10 10.12
C ALA A 282 -9.25 -21.70 9.04
N ILE A 283 -8.79 -22.76 8.35
CA ILE A 283 -9.60 -23.50 7.37
C ILE A 283 -10.82 -24.17 8.05
N GLY A 284 -10.62 -24.71 9.26
CA GLY A 284 -11.70 -25.30 10.06
C GLY A 284 -12.78 -24.29 10.45
N ALA A 285 -12.41 -23.05 10.82
CA ALA A 285 -13.36 -22.00 11.17
C ALA A 285 -14.17 -21.51 9.94
N ALA A 286 -13.54 -21.41 8.77
CA ALA A 286 -14.22 -21.06 7.53
C ALA A 286 -15.22 -22.13 7.07
N MET A 287 -14.89 -23.42 7.26
CA MET A 287 -15.81 -24.53 6.91
C MET A 287 -16.99 -24.65 7.88
N ASP A 288 -16.83 -24.30 9.15
CA ASP A 288 -17.91 -24.34 10.16
C ASP A 288 -18.95 -23.22 9.92
N GLY A 289 -18.50 -22.03 9.46
CA GLY A 289 -19.40 -20.94 9.07
C GLY A 289 -20.26 -21.24 7.83
N ALA A 290 -19.76 -22.05 6.90
CA ALA A 290 -20.48 -22.40 5.67
C ALA A 290 -21.63 -23.42 5.87
N MET A 291 -21.59 -24.22 6.95
CA MET A 291 -22.64 -25.21 7.24
C MET A 291 -23.83 -24.63 8.02
N ASP A 292 -23.69 -23.46 8.65
CA ASP A 292 -24.75 -22.85 9.47
C ASP A 292 -25.74 -21.98 8.67
N GLN A 293 -25.44 -21.64 7.40
CA GLN A 293 -26.39 -20.94 6.52
C GLN A 293 -27.27 -21.87 5.67
N GLY A 294 -27.15 -23.19 5.85
CA GLY A 294 -27.85 -24.18 5.05
C GLY A 294 -29.21 -24.61 5.61
N GLY A 295 -30.28 -23.85 5.38
CA GLY A 295 -31.60 -24.49 5.29
C GLY A 295 -32.87 -23.65 5.54
N ALA A 296 -33.46 -23.12 4.46
CA ALA A 296 -34.88 -23.37 4.17
C ALA A 296 -35.20 -23.08 2.68
N PRO A 297 -35.79 -24.02 1.91
CA PRO A 297 -36.40 -23.68 0.63
C PRO A 297 -37.70 -22.91 0.88
N ALA A 298 -37.86 -21.77 0.22
CA ALA A 298 -39.11 -21.02 0.23
C ALA A 298 -40.26 -21.88 -0.35
N PRO A 299 -41.46 -21.89 0.26
CA PRO A 299 -42.59 -22.66 -0.24
C PRO A 299 -43.12 -22.02 -1.53
N ALA A 300 -43.22 -22.85 -2.58
CA ALA A 300 -44.02 -22.57 -3.75
C ALA A 300 -45.51 -22.71 -3.39
N ASP A 301 -46.33 -21.74 -3.77
CA ASP A 301 -47.74 -22.01 -4.06
C ASP A 301 -48.25 -21.14 -5.23
N PRO A 302 -49.20 -21.65 -6.05
CA PRO A 302 -49.56 -21.12 -7.36
C PRO A 302 -50.93 -20.42 -7.37
N ALA A 303 -51.04 -19.33 -8.15
CA ALA A 303 -52.25 -18.80 -8.79
C ALA A 303 -51.83 -17.49 -9.48
N GLY A 304 -51.93 -17.29 -10.80
CA GLY A 304 -53.17 -17.38 -11.56
C GLY A 304 -53.84 -16.00 -11.62
N ALA A 305 -53.35 -15.09 -12.47
CA ALA A 305 -54.12 -13.96 -13.01
C ALA A 305 -53.39 -13.33 -14.20
N GLU A 306 -53.95 -13.52 -15.40
CA GLU A 306 -53.71 -12.71 -16.58
C GLU A 306 -54.40 -11.34 -16.42
N ALA A 307 -53.71 -10.24 -16.75
CA ALA A 307 -54.27 -8.93 -17.13
C ALA A 307 -53.13 -8.08 -17.77
N ASP A 308 -53.10 -8.02 -19.10
CA ASP A 308 -53.43 -6.87 -19.97
C ASP A 308 -52.30 -5.81 -20.10
N PRO A 309 -51.58 -5.75 -21.24
CA PRO A 309 -50.41 -4.88 -21.43
C PRO A 309 -50.75 -3.46 -21.95
N ASN A 310 -51.93 -2.89 -21.66
CA ASN A 310 -52.27 -1.57 -22.20
C ASN A 310 -53.09 -0.68 -21.27
N GLU A 311 -52.50 -0.22 -20.16
CA GLU A 311 -53.00 0.96 -19.43
C GLU A 311 -51.84 1.87 -18.99
N GLY A 312 -51.80 3.09 -19.56
CA GLY A 312 -51.28 4.26 -18.85
C GLY A 312 -49.95 4.85 -19.28
N MET A 313 -49.81 5.31 -20.53
CA MET A 313 -48.87 6.38 -20.87
C MET A 313 -49.44 7.75 -20.42
N PRO A 314 -48.69 8.57 -19.66
CA PRO A 314 -48.96 10.00 -19.57
C PRO A 314 -48.19 10.79 -20.65
N ALA A 315 -48.99 11.54 -21.41
CA ALA A 315 -48.74 12.68 -22.30
C ALA A 315 -47.30 13.20 -22.54
N GLU A 316 -46.94 13.22 -23.83
CA GLU A 316 -45.88 14.04 -24.41
C GLU A 316 -46.27 15.53 -24.32
N ASP A 317 -45.36 16.35 -23.79
CA ASP A 317 -45.46 17.81 -23.73
C ASP A 317 -44.78 18.40 -24.98
N ASP A 318 -45.60 18.92 -25.89
CA ASP A 318 -45.21 19.64 -27.11
C ASP A 318 -44.53 20.98 -26.76
N GLY A 319 -43.20 20.99 -26.75
CA GLY A 319 -42.39 22.22 -26.78
C GLY A 319 -42.42 22.87 -28.18
N PRO A 320 -42.49 24.21 -28.28
CA PRO A 320 -42.77 24.89 -29.55
C PRO A 320 -41.61 24.81 -30.57
N GLU A 321 -41.96 24.36 -31.78
CA GLU A 321 -41.12 24.35 -32.97
C GLU A 321 -40.52 25.74 -33.27
N VAL A 322 -39.20 25.79 -33.39
CA VAL A 322 -38.44 26.98 -33.76
C VAL A 322 -38.44 27.08 -35.29
N ASP A 323 -39.12 28.09 -35.84
CA ASP A 323 -39.16 28.41 -37.28
C ASP A 323 -37.78 28.93 -37.76
N PRO A 324 -37.09 28.23 -38.68
CA PRO A 324 -35.78 28.66 -39.19
C PRO A 324 -35.87 29.59 -40.43
N SER A 325 -37.01 30.26 -40.67
CA SER A 325 -37.22 31.09 -41.87
C SER A 325 -37.59 32.56 -41.61
N ALA A 326 -36.78 33.24 -40.80
CA ALA A 326 -36.63 34.70 -40.84
C ALA A 326 -35.14 35.02 -40.62
N GLY A 327 -34.37 35.64 -41.49
CA GLY A 327 -34.62 36.42 -42.69
C GLY A 327 -33.47 37.42 -42.76
N MET A 328 -32.60 37.30 -43.78
CA MET A 328 -31.58 38.31 -44.07
C MET A 328 -32.26 39.63 -44.47
N GLY A 329 -31.80 40.74 -43.88
CA GLY A 329 -32.19 42.11 -44.21
C GLY A 329 -31.41 43.12 -43.39
#